data_AF-A0A0F9AJG3-F1
#
_entry.id   AF-A0A0F9AJG3-F1
#
_cell.length_a   1.000
_cell.length_b   1.000
_cell.length_c   1.000
_cell.angle_alpha   90.00
_cell.angle_beta   90.00
_cell.angle_gamma   90.00
#
_symmetry.space_group_name_H-M   'P 1'
#
loop_
_entity.id
_entity.type
_entity.pdbx_description
1 polymer ?
#
loop_
_entity_poly.entity_id
_entity_poly.type
_entity_poly.pdbx_seq_one_letter_code
_entity_poly.pdbx_strand_id
1 'polypeptide(L)'
;FPGHHHQSTNPKILTPDELAEGIEHVIVDRHPLKKPISETWPPKYIQNLLARNWFQVKNSDSIYAIGRFMNDKHVLVSGGTGWAVQMAMDNTKSIYFFDQESNNWFLWESDYDKFRQVYSTPILTTQFAGIGTRSISVRGIRAIEEVLEHNFAGEIT
;
A
#
# COMPACT_ATOMS: atom_id res chain seq x y z
N PHE A 1 -16.27 -5.61 6.11
CA PHE A 1 -16.78 -4.32 6.63
C PHE A 1 -17.93 -3.85 5.74
N PRO A 2 -18.83 -2.95 6.17
CA PRO A 2 -19.92 -2.47 5.31
C PRO A 2 -19.41 -2.02 3.93
N GLY A 3 -19.98 -2.57 2.86
CA GLY A 3 -19.55 -2.29 1.48
C GLY A 3 -18.16 -2.81 1.09
N HIS A 4 -17.52 -3.66 1.90
CA HIS A 4 -16.19 -4.21 1.68
C HIS A 4 -16.22 -5.73 1.77
N HIS A 5 -16.09 -6.36 0.61
CA HIS A 5 -16.08 -7.80 0.43
C HIS A 5 -14.67 -8.26 0.01
N HIS A 6 -14.31 -9.49 0.36
CA HIS A 6 -13.14 -10.18 -0.19
C HIS A 6 -13.60 -11.52 -0.79
N GLN A 7 -12.84 -12.02 -1.75
CA GLN A 7 -13.06 -13.33 -2.37
C GLN A 7 -11.96 -14.34 -2.00
N SER A 8 -11.04 -13.96 -1.10
CA SER A 8 -9.98 -14.87 -0.64
C SER A 8 -10.57 -16.13 -0.02
N THR A 9 -10.04 -17.28 -0.40
CA THR A 9 -10.37 -18.60 0.14
C THR A 9 -9.79 -18.83 1.52
N ASN A 10 -8.72 -18.10 1.89
CA ASN A 10 -8.07 -18.21 3.20
C ASN A 10 -7.86 -16.81 3.83
N PRO A 11 -8.94 -16.12 4.24
CA PRO A 11 -8.83 -14.81 4.85
C PRO A 11 -8.35 -14.91 6.30
N LYS A 12 -7.32 -14.13 6.66
CA LYS A 12 -7.03 -13.84 8.07
C LYS A 12 -8.02 -12.80 8.59
N ILE A 13 -8.84 -13.20 9.56
CA ILE A 13 -9.70 -12.30 10.33
C ILE A 13 -8.88 -11.74 11.48
N LEU A 14 -8.83 -10.41 11.59
CA LEU A 14 -8.08 -9.74 12.65
C LEU A 14 -8.87 -9.73 13.97
N THR A 15 -8.15 -10.00 15.06
CA THR A 15 -8.69 -9.88 16.42
C THR A 15 -8.87 -8.41 16.82
N PRO A 16 -9.62 -8.11 17.88
CA PRO A 16 -9.71 -6.75 18.42
C PRO A 16 -8.35 -6.14 18.76
N ASP A 17 -7.41 -6.94 19.29
CA ASP A 17 -6.07 -6.47 19.67
C ASP A 17 -5.22 -6.18 18.42
N GLU A 18 -5.27 -7.05 17.41
CA GLU A 18 -4.59 -6.81 16.12
C GLU A 18 -5.14 -5.55 15.41
N LEU A 19 -6.45 -5.29 15.53
CA LEU A 19 -7.06 -4.07 15.05
C LEU A 19 -6.63 -2.85 15.88
N ALA A 20 -6.50 -2.98 17.20
CA ALA A 20 -6.06 -1.90 18.08
C ALA A 20 -4.61 -1.48 17.76
N GLU A 21 -3.70 -2.44 17.62
CA GLU A 21 -2.32 -2.22 17.17
C GLU A 21 -2.30 -1.45 15.84
N GLY A 22 -3.11 -1.88 14.86
CA GLY A 22 -3.19 -1.19 13.58
C GLY A 22 -3.70 0.26 13.68
N ILE A 23 -4.52 0.58 14.67
CA ILE A 23 -4.99 1.95 14.90
C ILE A 23 -3.88 2.84 15.46
N GLU A 24 -2.97 2.31 16.28
CA GLU A 24 -1.84 3.07 16.80
C GLU A 24 -0.97 3.61 15.66
N HIS A 25 -0.66 2.78 14.66
CA HIS A 25 0.07 3.19 13.46
C HIS A 25 -0.72 4.19 12.61
N VAL A 26 -2.03 4.01 12.45
CA VAL A 26 -2.88 4.99 11.75
C VAL A 26 -2.90 6.36 12.45
N ILE A 27 -2.76 6.41 13.78
CA ILE A 27 -2.68 7.67 14.52
C ILE A 27 -1.34 8.38 14.27
N VAL A 28 -0.23 7.65 14.24
CA VAL A 28 1.12 8.19 13.96
C VAL A 28 1.18 8.82 12.57
N ASP A 29 0.74 8.07 11.57
CA ASP A 29 0.71 8.45 10.14
C ASP A 29 -0.16 9.67 9.79
N ARG A 30 -0.95 10.17 10.74
CA ARG A 30 -1.85 11.30 10.54
C ARG A 30 -1.11 12.56 10.07
N HIS A 31 0.10 12.79 10.58
CA HIS A 31 0.82 14.05 10.40
C HIS A 31 1.46 14.19 9.00
N PRO A 32 2.18 13.19 8.45
CA PRO A 32 2.86 13.32 7.17
C PRO A 32 1.91 13.43 5.97
N LEU A 33 0.75 12.76 6.03
CA LEU A 33 -0.21 12.72 4.92
C LEU A 33 -0.91 14.06 4.63
N LYS A 34 -0.75 15.07 5.50
CA LYS A 34 -1.48 16.36 5.46
C LYS A 34 -2.99 16.19 5.26
N LYS A 35 -3.54 15.02 5.58
CA LYS A 35 -4.97 14.76 5.48
C LYS A 35 -5.60 15.44 6.69
N PRO A 36 -6.48 16.44 6.49
CA PRO A 36 -7.34 16.85 7.58
C PRO A 36 -8.16 15.60 7.91
N ILE A 37 -7.88 14.99 9.07
CA ILE A 37 -8.99 14.35 9.75
C ILE A 37 -9.95 15.52 9.93
N SER A 38 -11.14 15.43 9.35
CA SER A 38 -12.26 16.21 9.87
C SER A 38 -12.17 16.20 11.39
N GLU A 39 -12.53 17.27 12.08
CA GLU A 39 -12.42 17.33 13.55
C GLU A 39 -12.99 16.07 14.27
N THR A 40 -13.86 15.33 13.60
CA THR A 40 -14.28 13.96 13.90
C THR A 40 -13.40 12.85 13.27
N TRP A 41 -12.85 11.98 14.12
CA TRP A 41 -12.24 10.69 13.78
C TRP A 41 -13.13 9.88 12.79
N PRO A 42 -12.56 9.18 11.79
CA PRO A 42 -13.38 8.51 10.78
C PRO A 42 -14.25 7.41 11.40
N PRO A 43 -15.38 7.02 10.79
CA PRO A 43 -16.22 5.94 11.30
C PRO A 43 -15.44 4.66 11.58
N LYS A 44 -15.85 3.87 12.60
CA LYS A 44 -15.12 2.68 13.07
C LYS A 44 -14.82 1.66 11.95
N TYR A 45 -15.68 1.54 10.95
CA TYR A 45 -15.41 0.65 9.83
C TYR A 45 -14.24 1.12 8.94
N ILE A 46 -14.06 2.44 8.77
CA ILE A 46 -12.90 3.01 8.04
C ILE A 46 -11.64 2.82 8.86
N GLN A 47 -11.70 3.07 10.16
CA GLN A 47 -10.62 2.79 11.08
C GLN A 47 -10.13 1.34 10.93
N ASN A 48 -11.05 0.37 10.96
CA ASN A 48 -10.68 -1.05 10.81
C ASN A 48 -10.11 -1.38 9.41
N LEU A 49 -10.54 -0.68 8.36
CA LEU A 49 -9.95 -0.82 7.02
C LEU A 49 -8.50 -0.33 6.98
N LEU A 50 -8.20 0.78 7.66
CA LEU A 50 -6.85 1.31 7.77
C LEU A 50 -5.98 0.42 8.67
N ALA A 51 -6.50 0.00 9.83
CA ALA A 51 -5.81 -0.93 10.74
C ALA A 51 -5.49 -2.27 10.07
N ARG A 52 -6.36 -2.77 9.19
CA ARG A 52 -6.06 -3.98 8.40
C ARG A 52 -4.85 -3.76 7.47
N ASN A 53 -4.68 -2.58 6.90
CA ASN A 53 -3.52 -2.30 6.05
C ASN A 53 -2.20 -2.40 6.86
N TRP A 54 -2.20 -1.99 8.13
CA TRP A 54 -1.04 -2.18 9.02
C TRP A 54 -0.62 -3.64 9.07
N PHE A 55 -1.58 -4.55 9.23
CA PHE A 55 -1.25 -5.97 9.31
C PHE A 55 -0.60 -6.53 8.04
N GLN A 56 -0.90 -5.96 6.86
CA GLN A 56 -0.21 -6.29 5.62
C GLN A 56 1.22 -5.73 5.61
N VAL A 57 1.40 -4.50 6.10
CA VAL A 57 2.70 -3.83 6.18
C VAL A 57 3.63 -4.51 7.18
N LYS A 58 3.15 -4.81 8.39
CA LYS A 58 3.99 -5.36 9.46
C LYS A 58 4.56 -6.74 9.12
N ASN A 59 3.79 -7.56 8.41
CA ASN A 59 4.14 -8.93 8.04
C ASN A 59 4.79 -9.03 6.65
N SER A 60 5.33 -7.93 6.11
CA SER A 60 6.06 -7.93 4.85
C SER A 60 7.41 -7.25 4.97
N ASP A 61 8.36 -7.67 4.14
CA ASP A 61 9.68 -7.05 3.98
C ASP A 61 9.61 -5.89 2.98
N SER A 62 8.74 -6.02 1.98
CA SER A 62 8.52 -4.98 0.97
C SER A 62 7.07 -4.84 0.54
N ILE A 63 6.74 -3.62 0.13
CA ILE A 63 5.41 -3.19 -0.31
C ILE A 63 5.43 -2.92 -1.80
N TYR A 64 4.45 -3.47 -2.52
CA TYR A 64 4.18 -3.19 -3.93
C TYR A 64 2.79 -2.58 -4.03
N ALA A 65 2.75 -1.26 -4.15
CA ALA A 65 1.53 -0.48 -4.10
C ALA A 65 1.14 0.03 -5.50
N ILE A 66 -0.15 -0.04 -5.82
CA ILE A 66 -0.71 0.52 -7.06
C ILE A 66 -1.67 1.64 -6.70
N GLY A 67 -1.48 2.83 -7.28
CA GLY A 67 -2.34 3.97 -6.96
C GLY A 67 -2.10 5.20 -7.81
N ARG A 68 -2.29 6.36 -7.19
CA ARG A 68 -2.01 7.67 -7.78
C ARG A 68 -1.32 8.57 -6.77
N PHE A 69 -0.35 9.35 -7.20
CA PHE A 69 0.16 10.44 -6.38
C PHE A 69 -0.92 11.52 -6.15
N MET A 70 -0.81 12.26 -5.05
CA MET A 70 -1.68 13.41 -4.78
C MET A 70 -1.26 14.65 -5.58
N ASN A 71 -0.03 14.69 -6.08
CA ASN A 71 0.56 15.75 -6.89
C ASN A 71 1.85 15.26 -7.56
N ASP A 72 2.39 16.07 -8.48
CA ASP A 72 3.60 15.75 -9.27
C ASP A 72 4.90 15.80 -8.47
N LYS A 73 4.86 16.00 -7.15
CA LYS A 73 6.08 15.99 -6.32
C LYS A 73 6.57 14.58 -6.04
N HIS A 74 5.77 13.54 -6.30
CA HIS A 74 6.09 12.14 -6.04
C HIS A 74 6.51 11.89 -4.57
N VAL A 75 5.74 12.44 -3.63
CA VAL A 75 5.97 12.25 -2.19
C VAL A 75 4.75 11.60 -1.54
N LEU A 76 3.55 12.07 -1.86
CA LEU A 76 2.32 11.65 -1.19
C LEU A 76 1.43 10.81 -2.11
N VAL A 77 1.02 9.63 -1.62
CA VAL A 77 0.10 8.73 -2.30
C VAL A 77 -1.34 8.97 -1.82
N SER A 78 -2.29 8.93 -2.74
CA SER A 78 -3.70 9.23 -2.45
C SER A 78 -4.45 8.06 -1.79
N GLY A 79 -5.60 8.37 -1.17
CA GLY A 79 -6.59 7.38 -0.73
C GLY A 79 -6.14 6.45 0.41
N GLY A 80 -6.72 5.24 0.45
CA GLY A 80 -6.40 4.20 1.44
C GLY A 80 -5.02 3.55 1.21
N THR A 81 -4.58 3.47 -0.05
CA THR A 81 -3.24 3.02 -0.44
C THR A 81 -2.16 3.89 0.22
N GLY A 82 -2.36 5.21 0.23
CA GLY A 82 -1.41 6.14 0.84
C GLY A 82 -1.20 5.96 2.35
N TRP A 83 -2.22 5.49 3.07
CA TRP A 83 -2.04 5.13 4.49
C TRP A 83 -1.13 3.92 4.66
N ALA A 84 -1.29 2.87 3.84
CA ALA A 84 -0.40 1.71 3.91
C ALA A 84 1.03 2.07 3.53
N VAL A 85 1.19 2.92 2.52
CA VAL A 85 2.50 3.41 2.07
C VAL A 85 3.17 4.25 3.17
N GLN A 86 2.43 5.12 3.86
CA GLN A 86 2.98 5.89 4.97
C GLN A 86 3.42 4.99 6.13
N MET A 87 2.59 4.03 6.56
CA MET A 87 2.97 3.08 7.61
C MET A 87 4.24 2.31 7.25
N ALA A 88 4.41 2.00 5.95
CA ALA A 88 5.60 1.33 5.44
C ALA A 88 6.85 2.23 5.48
N MET A 89 6.72 3.53 5.17
CA MET A 89 7.81 4.50 5.30
C MET A 89 8.27 4.62 6.75
N ASP A 90 7.31 4.79 7.67
CA ASP A 90 7.53 4.96 9.10
C ASP A 90 8.17 3.72 9.75
N ASN A 91 8.01 2.55 9.11
CA ASN A 91 8.60 1.27 9.54
C ASN A 91 9.70 0.78 8.61
N THR A 92 10.33 1.69 7.86
CA THR A 92 11.53 1.45 7.03
C THR A 92 11.42 0.24 6.10
N LYS A 93 10.24 0.02 5.52
CA LYS A 93 10.02 -1.03 4.52
C LYS A 93 10.49 -0.56 3.14
N SER A 94 10.93 -1.48 2.30
CA SER A 94 11.15 -1.19 0.88
C SER A 94 9.80 -0.99 0.19
N ILE A 95 9.63 0.10 -0.57
CA ILE A 95 8.34 0.43 -1.19
C ILE A 95 8.53 0.67 -2.68
N TYR A 96 7.86 -0.16 -3.48
CA TYR A 96 7.64 0.07 -4.89
C TYR A 96 6.21 0.58 -5.09
N PHE A 97 6.07 1.69 -5.81
CA PHE A 97 4.78 2.31 -6.10
C PHE A 97 4.60 2.47 -7.60
N PHE A 98 3.54 1.88 -8.15
CA PHE A 98 3.12 2.12 -9.52
C PHE A 98 2.07 3.23 -9.56
N ASP A 99 2.43 4.32 -10.22
CA ASP A 99 1.52 5.42 -10.47
C ASP A 99 0.75 5.16 -11.77
N GLN A 100 -0.57 4.99 -11.66
CA GLN A 100 -1.42 4.66 -12.79
C GLN A 100 -1.56 5.80 -13.80
N GLU A 101 -1.34 7.05 -13.40
CA GLU A 101 -1.46 8.22 -14.28
C GLU A 101 -0.25 8.32 -15.21
N SER A 102 0.95 8.34 -14.64
CA SER A 102 2.20 8.40 -15.39
C SER A 102 2.60 7.05 -16.02
N ASN A 103 2.00 5.93 -15.58
CA ASN A 103 2.32 4.57 -16.06
C ASN A 103 3.77 4.18 -15.76
N ASN A 104 4.27 4.52 -14.57
CA ASN A 104 5.65 4.26 -14.17
C ASN A 104 5.73 3.66 -12.77
N TRP A 105 6.77 2.87 -12.55
CA TRP A 105 7.19 2.43 -11.23
C TRP A 105 8.09 3.46 -10.56
N PHE A 106 7.96 3.54 -9.24
CA PHE A 106 8.79 4.37 -8.39
C PHE A 106 9.25 3.56 -7.17
N LEU A 107 10.47 3.85 -6.70
CA LEU A 107 11.03 3.31 -5.47
C LEU A 107 11.11 4.43 -4.43
N TRP A 108 10.68 4.16 -3.21
CA TRP A 108 10.87 5.09 -2.10
C TRP A 108 12.35 5.15 -1.70
N GLU A 109 12.90 6.36 -1.64
CA GLU A 109 14.26 6.63 -1.20
C GLU A 109 14.20 7.44 0.10
N SER A 110 14.41 6.79 1.25
CA SER A 110 14.29 7.42 2.57
C SER A 110 15.26 8.59 2.76
N ASP A 111 16.46 8.51 2.18
CA ASP A 111 17.49 9.53 2.30
C ASP A 111 17.09 10.87 1.64
N TYR A 112 16.17 10.81 0.68
CA TYR A 112 15.69 11.97 -0.08
C TYR A 112 14.24 12.33 0.21
N ASP A 113 13.57 11.60 1.10
CA ASP A 113 12.14 11.75 1.43
C ASP A 113 11.26 11.82 0.15
N LYS A 114 11.59 10.98 -0.85
CA LYS A 114 10.96 11.05 -2.17
C LYS A 114 10.94 9.71 -2.90
N PHE A 115 9.92 9.53 -3.73
CA PHE A 115 9.89 8.48 -4.73
C PHE A 115 10.74 8.82 -5.95
N ARG A 116 11.69 7.93 -6.28
CA ARG A 116 12.50 7.98 -7.50
C ARG A 116 11.90 7.04 -8.53
N GLN A 117 11.72 7.52 -9.76
CA GLN A 117 11.25 6.67 -10.85
C GLN A 117 12.27 5.54 -11.13
N VAL A 118 11.75 4.34 -11.36
CA VAL A 118 12.52 3.18 -11.80
C VAL A 118 11.96 2.65 -13.11
N TYR A 119 12.83 2.13 -13.96
CA TYR A 119 12.48 1.69 -15.32
C TYR A 119 12.40 0.17 -15.46
N SER A 120 12.79 -0.56 -14.42
CA SER A 120 12.69 -2.02 -14.35
C SER A 120 11.43 -2.44 -13.61
N THR A 121 10.86 -3.56 -14.02
CA THR A 121 9.85 -4.27 -13.23
C THR A 121 10.43 -4.65 -11.87
N PRO A 122 9.73 -4.37 -10.76
CA PRO A 122 10.21 -4.73 -9.43
C PRO A 122 10.39 -6.24 -9.24
N ILE A 123 11.43 -6.62 -8.47
CA ILE A 123 11.67 -7.99 -8.03
C ILE A 123 11.03 -8.17 -6.64
N LEU A 124 10.17 -9.17 -6.50
CA LEU A 124 9.45 -9.45 -5.26
C LEU A 124 10.38 -10.05 -4.20
N THR A 125 10.22 -9.61 -2.95
CA THR A 125 10.83 -10.30 -1.79
C THR A 125 9.99 -11.51 -1.41
N THR A 126 10.57 -12.46 -0.66
CA THR A 126 9.84 -13.66 -0.20
C THR A 126 8.58 -13.32 0.59
N GLN A 127 8.67 -12.36 1.53
CA GLN A 127 7.49 -11.82 2.23
C GLN A 127 7.17 -10.44 1.67
N PHE A 128 6.27 -10.37 0.71
CA PHE A 128 5.80 -9.10 0.16
C PHE A 128 4.32 -8.86 0.49
N ALA A 129 3.92 -7.60 0.46
CA ALA A 129 2.51 -7.23 0.46
C ALA A 129 2.16 -6.39 -0.77
N GLY A 130 1.13 -6.84 -1.49
CA GLY A 130 0.47 -6.04 -2.52
C GLY A 130 -0.59 -5.12 -1.92
N ILE A 131 -0.50 -3.82 -2.20
CA ILE A 131 -1.47 -2.82 -1.75
C ILE A 131 -2.17 -2.21 -2.96
N GLY A 132 -3.44 -2.53 -3.13
CA GLY A 132 -4.24 -2.10 -4.28
C GLY A 132 -4.96 -0.77 -4.09
N THR A 133 -5.65 -0.37 -5.15
CA THR A 133 -6.60 0.74 -5.20
C THR A 133 -7.97 0.22 -5.64
N ARG A 134 -9.06 0.85 -5.17
CA ARG A 134 -10.43 0.51 -5.62
C ARG A 134 -10.67 0.93 -7.07
N SER A 135 -9.92 1.92 -7.56
CA SER A 135 -10.01 2.43 -8.93
C SER A 135 -8.81 1.94 -9.73
N ILE A 136 -8.70 0.61 -9.84
CA ILE A 136 -7.67 -0.03 -10.65
C ILE A 136 -7.95 0.20 -12.13
N SER A 137 -6.92 0.58 -12.87
CA SER A 137 -6.94 0.79 -14.31
C SER A 137 -6.34 -0.42 -15.04
N VAL A 138 -6.56 -0.52 -16.35
CA VAL A 138 -5.89 -1.55 -17.18
C VAL A 138 -4.37 -1.47 -17.07
N ARG A 139 -3.80 -0.27 -16.93
CA ARG A 139 -2.37 -0.07 -16.70
C ARG A 139 -1.91 -0.68 -15.37
N GLY A 140 -2.68 -0.44 -14.30
CA GLY A 140 -2.40 -1.03 -12.99
C GLY A 140 -2.53 -2.56 -12.98
N ILE A 141 -3.50 -3.11 -13.71
CA ILE A 141 -3.64 -4.58 -13.87
C ILE A 141 -2.41 -5.15 -14.58
N ARG A 142 -2.01 -4.56 -15.71
CA ARG A 142 -0.82 -5.00 -16.46
C ARG A 142 0.46 -4.92 -15.64
N ALA A 143 0.64 -3.85 -14.85
CA ALA A 143 1.79 -3.73 -13.97
C ALA A 143 1.86 -4.87 -12.93
N ILE A 144 0.71 -5.36 -12.44
CA ILE A 144 0.66 -6.53 -11.55
C ILE A 144 1.03 -7.80 -12.31
N GLU A 145 0.43 -8.02 -13.49
CA GLU A 145 0.70 -9.18 -14.34
C GLU A 145 2.20 -9.27 -14.69
N GLU A 146 2.81 -8.15 -15.13
CA GLU A 146 4.23 -8.06 -15.45
C GLU A 146 5.13 -8.39 -14.24
N VAL A 147 4.79 -7.91 -13.04
CA VAL A 147 5.52 -8.26 -11.82
C VAL A 147 5.39 -9.76 -11.53
N LEU A 148 4.20 -10.34 -11.63
CA LEU A 148 4.00 -11.77 -11.36
C LEU A 148 4.73 -12.64 -12.38
N GLU A 149 4.64 -12.32 -13.67
CA GLU A 149 5.36 -13.03 -14.73
C GLU A 149 6.87 -12.93 -14.52
N HIS A 150 7.40 -11.73 -14.27
CA HIS A 150 8.83 -11.52 -14.08
C HIS A 150 9.40 -12.32 -12.90
N ASN A 151 8.61 -12.53 -11.85
CA ASN A 151 9.07 -13.16 -10.61
C ASN A 151 8.74 -14.66 -10.52
N PHE A 152 7.74 -15.17 -11.28
CA PHE A 152 7.24 -16.54 -11.13
C PHE A 152 7.16 -17.35 -12.43
N ALA A 153 7.55 -16.81 -13.60
CA ALA A 153 7.44 -17.52 -14.88
C ALA A 153 8.22 -18.87 -14.96
N GLY A 154 9.11 -19.17 -14.00
CA GLY A 154 9.82 -20.46 -13.90
C GLY A 154 9.30 -21.42 -12.81
N GLU A 155 8.32 -21.03 -12.00
CA GLU A 155 7.83 -21.81 -10.85
C GLU A 155 6.45 -22.45 -11.10
N ILE A 156 5.89 -22.27 -12.29
CA ILE A 156 4.64 -22.91 -12.74
C ILE A 156 5.00 -24.10 -13.64
N THR A 157 5.50 -25.19 -13.05
CA THR A 157 5.54 -26.53 -13.66
C THR A 157 5.14 -27.58 -12.65
#